data_AF-A0A1I7NVR0-F1
#
_entry.id   AF-A0A1I7NVR0-F1
#
_cell.length_a   1.000
_cell.length_b   1.000
_cell.length_c   1.000
_cell.angle_alpha   90.00
_cell.angle_beta   90.00
_cell.angle_gamma   90.00
#
_symmetry.space_group_name_H-M   'P 1'
#
loop_
_entity.id
_entity.type
_entity.pdbx_description
1 polymer ?
#
loop_
_entity_poly.entity_id
_entity_poly.type
_entity_poly.pdbx_seq_one_letter_code
_entity_poly.pdbx_strand_id
1 'polypeptide(L)'
;MNYVQWGAAAVLGAAFVGALVVQDQPASLAATLPLPDICGDAQANHGGMSMQEHIDMMAGNADAGHAALLQTMEPMHSEMMRGMTAADFQTAFVCSMIPHHQGAVAMAQVAQQYSNDPWILMFAQEIIATQQVEIAEMQAWLARASN
;
A
#
# COMPACT_ATOMS: atom_id res chain seq x y z
N MET A 1 -36.95 -25.63 -27.43
CA MET A 1 -37.30 -24.24 -27.06
C MET A 1 -36.01 -23.56 -26.61
N ASN A 2 -35.42 -22.55 -27.22
CA ASN A 2 -35.49 -21.96 -28.54
C ASN A 2 -34.05 -21.54 -28.88
N TYR A 3 -33.62 -21.89 -30.10
CA TYR A 3 -32.41 -21.37 -30.74
C TYR A 3 -32.73 -20.00 -31.32
N VAL A 4 -31.86 -19.02 -31.12
CA VAL A 4 -31.82 -17.85 -32.00
C VAL A 4 -30.37 -17.52 -32.32
N GLN A 5 -30.01 -17.92 -33.53
CA GLN A 5 -28.81 -17.60 -34.27
C GLN A 5 -29.13 -16.39 -35.17
N TRP A 6 -28.38 -15.30 -35.03
CA TRP A 6 -28.18 -14.26 -36.06
C TRP A 6 -26.71 -13.86 -35.91
N GLY A 7 -25.83 -14.00 -36.88
CA GLY A 7 -25.97 -13.55 -38.27
C GLY A 7 -24.97 -12.40 -38.42
N ALA A 8 -23.83 -12.68 -39.06
CA ALA A 8 -22.71 -11.75 -39.23
C ALA A 8 -23.12 -10.44 -39.93
N ALA A 9 -22.56 -9.32 -39.46
CA ALA A 9 -22.49 -8.09 -40.23
C ALA A 9 -21.13 -7.40 -40.03
N ALA A 10 -20.41 -7.36 -41.15
CA ALA A 10 -19.23 -6.61 -41.54
C ALA A 10 -18.58 -5.61 -40.56
N VAL A 11 -17.25 -5.78 -40.48
CA VAL A 11 -16.22 -4.82 -40.12
C VAL A 11 -16.42 -3.49 -40.86
N LEU A 12 -16.49 -2.39 -40.11
CA LEU A 12 -16.01 -1.09 -40.55
C LEU A 12 -14.99 -0.61 -39.52
N GLY A 13 -13.72 -0.66 -39.94
CA GLY A 13 -12.61 -0.14 -39.17
C GLY A 13 -12.70 1.37 -39.04
N ALA A 14 -12.76 1.85 -37.81
CA ALA A 14 -12.25 3.16 -37.45
C ALA A 14 -11.05 2.92 -36.53
N ALA A 15 -9.86 2.98 -37.11
CA ALA A 15 -8.62 3.00 -36.36
C ALA A 15 -8.54 4.32 -35.58
N PHE A 16 -8.96 4.30 -34.31
CA PHE A 16 -8.46 5.26 -33.34
C PHE A 16 -7.22 4.65 -32.69
N VAL A 17 -6.06 4.95 -33.28
CA VAL A 17 -4.77 4.82 -32.59
C VAL A 17 -4.69 5.99 -31.62
N GLY A 18 -5.45 5.90 -30.53
CA GLY A 18 -5.16 6.62 -29.31
C GLY A 18 -4.44 5.64 -28.41
N ALA A 19 -3.12 5.57 -28.54
CA ALA A 19 -2.29 4.98 -27.50
C ALA A 19 -2.54 5.80 -26.24
N LEU A 20 -3.47 5.35 -25.40
CA LEU A 20 -3.50 5.77 -24.02
C LEU A 20 -2.21 5.21 -23.44
N VAL A 21 -1.24 6.10 -23.27
CA VAL A 21 -0.05 5.84 -22.48
C VAL A 21 -0.57 5.47 -21.10
N VAL A 22 -0.67 4.17 -20.82
CA VAL A 22 -0.51 3.67 -19.46
C VAL A 22 0.91 4.11 -19.13
N GLN A 23 1.04 5.26 -18.46
CA GLN A 23 2.31 5.61 -17.88
C GLN A 23 2.54 4.52 -16.84
N ASP A 24 3.45 3.60 -17.16
CA ASP A 24 4.12 2.74 -16.19
C ASP A 24 4.85 3.65 -15.19
N GLN A 25 4.10 4.30 -14.31
CA GLN A 25 4.62 4.78 -13.05
C GLN A 25 4.90 3.47 -12.30
N PRO A 26 6.16 3.10 -12.03
CA PRO A 26 6.40 1.90 -11.26
C PRO A 26 5.75 2.15 -9.91
N ALA A 27 4.64 1.46 -9.61
CA ALA A 27 3.96 1.51 -8.33
C ALA A 27 4.95 1.29 -7.16
N SER A 28 6.08 0.66 -7.46
CA SER A 28 7.27 0.47 -6.64
C SER A 28 7.99 1.76 -6.19
N LEU A 29 8.06 2.82 -7.02
CA LEU A 29 8.67 4.10 -6.63
C LEU A 29 7.72 4.97 -5.80
N ALA A 30 6.42 4.86 -6.04
CA ALA A 30 5.40 5.59 -5.32
C ALA A 30 5.35 5.12 -3.85
N ALA A 31 5.50 3.81 -3.61
CA ALA A 31 5.42 3.20 -2.29
C ALA A 31 6.54 3.59 -1.29
N THR A 32 7.56 4.35 -1.69
CA THR A 32 8.68 4.76 -0.79
C THR A 32 8.80 6.27 -0.58
N LEU A 33 7.91 7.08 -1.15
CA LEU A 33 7.94 8.52 -0.94
C LEU A 33 7.49 8.89 0.49
N PRO A 34 8.17 9.83 1.15
CA PRO A 34 7.74 10.35 2.45
C PRO A 34 6.35 10.99 2.31
N LEU A 35 5.46 10.85 3.31
CA LEU A 35 4.13 11.47 3.20
C LEU A 35 4.30 13.00 3.13
N PRO A 36 3.53 13.68 2.26
CA PRO A 36 3.58 15.13 2.11
C PRO A 36 3.21 15.88 3.41
N ASP A 37 3.57 17.16 3.51
CA ASP A 37 3.31 17.99 4.70
C ASP A 37 1.82 18.10 5.06
N ILE A 38 0.93 17.98 4.07
CA ILE A 38 -0.52 17.94 4.30
C ILE A 38 -0.96 16.77 5.19
N CYS A 39 -0.12 15.74 5.32
CA CYS A 39 -0.33 14.57 6.18
C CYS A 39 0.05 14.81 7.64
N GLY A 40 0.25 16.06 8.06
CA GLY A 40 0.47 16.42 9.45
C GLY A 40 1.93 16.50 9.86
N ASP A 41 2.14 17.12 11.02
CA ASP A 41 3.46 17.50 11.51
C ASP A 41 4.23 16.29 12.06
N ALA A 42 5.52 16.21 11.74
CA ALA A 42 6.42 15.14 12.20
C ALA A 42 6.64 15.09 13.74
N GLN A 43 6.00 15.98 14.51
CA GLN A 43 6.23 16.19 15.95
C GLN A 43 5.20 15.51 16.86
N ALA A 44 4.49 14.47 16.39
CA ALA A 44 3.70 13.60 17.26
C ALA A 44 4.63 12.76 18.15
N ASN A 45 5.21 13.38 19.16
CA ASN A 45 6.19 12.78 20.07
C ASN A 45 5.45 11.95 21.13
N HIS A 46 5.44 10.63 20.99
CA HIS A 46 4.91 9.72 22.01
C HIS A 46 5.92 9.56 23.14
N GLY A 47 5.75 10.31 24.23
CA GLY A 47 6.61 10.31 25.42
C GLY A 47 6.47 9.06 26.30
N GLY A 48 6.81 7.88 25.77
CA GLY A 48 6.92 6.59 26.47
C GLY A 48 8.15 5.81 26.00
N MET A 49 8.27 4.52 26.37
CA MET A 49 9.22 3.62 25.68
C MET A 49 8.94 3.71 24.18
N SER A 50 9.99 3.87 23.39
CA SER A 50 9.86 3.88 21.93
C SER A 50 9.21 2.58 21.48
N MET A 51 8.36 2.65 20.46
CA MET A 51 7.74 1.45 19.90
C MET A 51 8.84 0.49 19.37
N GLN A 52 10.01 1.02 18.98
CA GLN A 52 11.22 0.27 18.73
C GLN A 52 11.73 -0.52 19.95
N GLU A 53 11.85 0.09 21.14
CA GLU A 53 12.24 -0.64 22.36
C GLU A 53 11.23 -1.75 22.72
N HIS A 54 9.94 -1.51 22.48
CA HIS A 54 8.92 -2.54 22.66
C HIS A 54 9.08 -3.70 21.66
N ILE A 55 9.34 -3.39 20.39
CA ILE A 55 9.63 -4.37 19.34
C ILE A 55 10.89 -5.17 19.71
N ASP A 56 11.95 -4.52 20.16
CA ASP A 56 13.21 -5.17 20.54
C ASP A 56 13.03 -6.13 21.72
N MET A 57 12.22 -5.73 22.72
CA MET A 57 11.87 -6.63 23.84
C MET A 57 11.08 -7.85 23.37
N MET A 58 10.11 -7.68 22.46
CA MET A 58 9.31 -8.78 21.92
C MET A 58 10.12 -9.68 20.98
N ALA A 59 11.08 -9.10 20.25
CA ALA A 59 11.97 -9.80 19.33
C ALA A 59 13.10 -10.55 20.04
N GLY A 60 13.42 -10.21 21.29
CA GLY A 60 14.57 -10.77 22.03
C GLY A 60 14.62 -12.30 22.16
N ASN A 61 13.47 -12.99 22.03
CA ASN A 61 13.37 -14.45 22.01
C ASN A 61 12.65 -15.00 20.76
N ALA A 62 12.37 -14.14 19.78
CA ALA A 62 11.66 -14.51 18.57
C ALA A 62 12.61 -15.17 17.55
N ASP A 63 12.09 -16.07 16.72
CA ASP A 63 12.85 -16.49 15.53
C ASP A 63 12.99 -15.33 14.52
N ALA A 64 13.87 -15.50 13.54
CA ALA A 64 14.17 -14.45 12.56
C ALA A 64 12.94 -13.98 11.77
N GLY A 65 11.98 -14.87 11.48
CA GLY A 65 10.76 -14.51 10.77
C GLY A 65 9.83 -13.66 11.63
N HIS A 66 9.64 -14.05 12.89
CA HIS A 66 8.88 -13.26 13.87
C HIS A 66 9.53 -11.90 14.14
N ALA A 67 10.85 -11.84 14.31
CA ALA A 67 11.58 -10.59 14.50
C ALA A 67 11.43 -9.67 13.27
N ALA A 68 11.58 -10.21 12.05
CA ALA A 68 11.38 -9.46 10.82
C ALA A 68 9.95 -8.91 10.70
N LEU A 69 8.94 -9.70 11.09
CA LEU A 69 7.54 -9.25 11.08
C LEU A 69 7.33 -8.07 12.03
N LEU A 70 7.85 -8.15 13.26
CA LEU A 70 7.73 -7.07 14.24
C LEU A 70 8.40 -5.77 13.76
N GLN A 71 9.53 -5.86 13.06
CA GLN A 71 10.25 -4.69 12.53
C GLN A 71 9.45 -3.92 11.47
N THR A 72 8.51 -4.56 10.77
CA THR A 72 7.64 -3.87 9.80
C THR A 72 6.63 -2.92 10.45
N MET A 73 6.34 -3.10 11.74
CA MET A 73 5.27 -2.40 12.45
C MET A 73 5.66 -0.97 12.84
N GLU A 74 6.94 -0.72 13.15
CA GLU A 74 7.42 0.60 13.59
C GLU A 74 7.20 1.73 12.57
N PRO A 75 7.70 1.62 11.31
CA PRO A 75 7.51 2.67 10.32
C PRO A 75 6.02 2.85 9.95
N MET A 76 5.28 1.74 9.90
CA MET A 76 3.83 1.77 9.67
C MET A 76 3.12 2.56 10.77
N HIS A 77 3.40 2.26 12.05
CA HIS A 77 2.73 2.88 13.18
C HIS A 77 3.05 4.38 13.28
N SER A 78 4.33 4.74 13.25
CA SER A 78 4.77 6.13 13.38
C SER A 78 4.19 7.04 12.29
N GLU A 79 4.28 6.65 11.02
CA GLU A 79 3.76 7.45 9.91
C GLU A 79 2.22 7.44 9.84
N MET A 80 1.56 6.33 10.23
CA MET A 80 0.10 6.30 10.35
C MET A 80 -0.38 7.30 11.39
N MET A 81 0.25 7.32 12.56
CA MET A 81 -0.08 8.27 13.64
C MET A 81 0.15 9.71 13.19
N ARG A 82 1.22 9.99 12.42
CA ARG A 82 1.43 11.30 11.79
C ARG A 82 0.28 11.65 10.85
N GLY A 83 -0.04 10.75 9.91
CA GLY A 83 -1.13 10.92 8.94
C GLY A 83 -2.47 11.27 9.57
N MET A 84 -2.78 10.69 10.74
CA MET A 84 -4.02 10.95 11.49
C MET A 84 -4.11 12.39 12.04
N THR A 85 -3.02 13.15 12.07
CA THR A 85 -2.98 14.54 12.56
C THR A 85 -3.29 15.58 11.48
N ALA A 86 -3.51 15.17 10.24
CA ALA A 86 -3.89 16.09 9.16
C ALA A 86 -5.15 16.90 9.50
N ALA A 87 -5.22 18.12 8.98
CA ALA A 87 -6.20 19.12 9.40
C ALA A 87 -7.66 18.74 9.12
N ASP A 88 -7.94 18.06 8.01
CA ASP A 88 -9.27 17.57 7.64
C ASP A 88 -9.34 16.04 7.66
N PHE A 89 -10.56 15.53 7.88
CA PHE A 89 -10.79 14.10 8.05
C PHE A 89 -10.44 13.27 6.79
N GLN A 90 -10.73 13.79 5.59
CA GLN A 90 -10.48 13.06 4.35
C GLN A 90 -8.98 12.90 4.12
N THR A 91 -8.22 13.98 4.32
CA THR A 91 -6.76 13.94 4.26
C THR A 91 -6.21 13.04 5.36
N ALA A 92 -6.70 13.13 6.59
CA ALA A 92 -6.25 12.27 7.69
C ALA A 92 -6.48 10.78 7.39
N PHE A 93 -7.62 10.44 6.79
CA PHE A 93 -7.92 9.08 6.33
C PHE A 93 -6.90 8.62 5.28
N VAL A 94 -6.71 9.39 4.20
CA VAL A 94 -5.81 9.00 3.11
C VAL A 94 -4.36 8.94 3.58
N CYS A 95 -3.91 9.94 4.34
CA CYS A 95 -2.55 10.03 4.86
C CYS A 95 -2.23 8.95 5.89
N SER A 96 -3.19 8.49 6.69
CA SER A 96 -2.99 7.36 7.61
C SER A 96 -3.07 6.00 6.89
N MET A 97 -3.85 5.90 5.82
CA MET A 97 -3.99 4.64 5.07
C MET A 97 -2.78 4.31 4.20
N ILE A 98 -2.08 5.31 3.65
CA ILE A 98 -0.84 5.05 2.90
C ILE A 98 0.20 4.25 3.72
N PRO A 99 0.62 4.68 4.92
CA PRO A 99 1.60 3.93 5.73
C PRO A 99 1.04 2.62 6.27
N HIS A 100 -0.26 2.53 6.57
CA HIS A 100 -0.91 1.26 6.90
C HIS A 100 -0.75 0.23 5.76
N HIS A 101 -0.98 0.65 4.51
CA HIS A 101 -0.84 -0.21 3.34
C HIS A 101 0.62 -0.55 3.06
N GLN A 102 1.55 0.40 3.26
CA GLN A 102 2.99 0.15 3.17
C GLN A 102 3.44 -0.91 4.20
N GLY A 103 2.92 -0.86 5.43
CA GLY A 103 3.13 -1.89 6.44
C GLY A 103 2.65 -3.27 6.00
N ALA A 104 1.44 -3.35 5.43
CA ALA A 104 0.91 -4.61 4.89
C ALA A 104 1.77 -5.19 3.76
N VAL A 105 2.28 -4.34 2.86
CA VAL A 105 3.23 -4.75 1.80
C VAL A 105 4.52 -5.28 2.41
N ALA A 106 5.09 -4.60 3.41
CA ALA A 106 6.31 -5.03 4.08
C ALA A 106 6.12 -6.38 4.81
N MET A 107 5.00 -6.57 5.52
CA MET A 107 4.66 -7.84 6.15
C MET A 107 4.50 -8.98 5.14
N ALA A 108 3.87 -8.71 4.01
CA ALA A 108 3.73 -9.69 2.93
C ALA A 108 5.08 -10.06 2.30
N GLN A 109 6.01 -9.11 2.17
CA GLN A 109 7.38 -9.39 1.73
C GLN A 109 8.14 -10.26 2.74
N VAL A 110 7.97 -10.03 4.05
CA VAL A 110 8.49 -10.93 5.09
C VAL A 110 7.90 -12.33 4.94
N ALA A 111 6.59 -12.46 4.71
CA ALA A 111 5.95 -13.75 4.49
C ALA A 111 6.54 -14.49 3.27
N GLN A 112 6.85 -13.78 2.17
CA GLN A 112 7.53 -14.38 1.01
C GLN A 112 8.93 -14.89 1.30
N GLN A 113 9.64 -14.25 2.24
CA GLN A 113 11.00 -14.63 2.63
C GLN A 113 11.04 -15.82 3.60
N TYR A 114 10.10 -15.89 4.54
CA TYR A 114 10.17 -16.82 5.68
C TYR A 114 9.16 -17.97 5.62
N SER A 115 8.13 -17.91 4.78
CA SER A 115 7.14 -18.98 4.66
C SER A 115 7.55 -20.05 3.63
N ASN A 116 7.23 -21.31 3.94
CA ASN A 116 7.26 -22.42 2.98
C ASN A 116 5.86 -22.93 2.63
N ASP A 117 4.81 -22.28 3.14
CA ASP A 117 3.42 -22.64 2.85
C ASP A 117 2.99 -22.02 1.50
N PRO A 118 2.63 -22.83 0.48
CA PRO A 118 2.24 -22.31 -0.83
C PRO A 118 1.05 -21.35 -0.79
N TRP A 119 0.11 -21.54 0.13
CA TRP A 119 -1.03 -20.65 0.29
C TRP A 119 -0.60 -19.29 0.82
N ILE A 120 0.28 -19.26 1.82
CA ILE A 120 0.83 -18.01 2.37
C ILE A 120 1.62 -17.23 1.31
N LEU A 121 2.42 -17.93 0.50
CA LEU A 121 3.20 -17.30 -0.57
C LEU A 121 2.29 -16.65 -1.62
N MET A 122 1.21 -17.35 -2.02
CA MET A 122 0.22 -16.82 -2.96
C MET A 122 -0.53 -15.63 -2.36
N PHE A 123 -0.99 -15.75 -1.12
CA PHE A 123 -1.71 -14.69 -0.43
C PHE A 123 -0.85 -13.43 -0.25
N ALA A 124 0.44 -13.59 0.08
CA ALA A 124 1.38 -12.48 0.15
C ALA A 124 1.57 -11.76 -1.19
N GLN A 125 1.59 -12.50 -2.31
CA GLN A 125 1.64 -11.89 -3.65
C GLN A 125 0.38 -11.06 -3.94
N GLU A 126 -0.80 -11.57 -3.57
CA GLU A 126 -2.07 -10.86 -3.74
C GLU A 126 -2.14 -9.58 -2.91
N ILE A 127 -1.69 -9.62 -1.65
CA ILE A 127 -1.57 -8.43 -0.79
C ILE A 127 -0.66 -7.40 -1.45
N ILE A 128 0.55 -7.78 -1.86
CA ILE A 128 1.50 -6.84 -2.47
C ILE A 128 0.88 -6.16 -3.70
N ALA A 129 0.28 -6.95 -4.60
CA ALA A 129 -0.31 -6.42 -5.83
C ALA A 129 -1.48 -5.45 -5.54
N THR A 130 -2.37 -5.82 -4.63
CA THR A 130 -3.56 -5.02 -4.31
C THR A 130 -3.20 -3.74 -3.57
N GLN A 131 -2.43 -3.85 -2.49
CA GLN A 131 -2.11 -2.69 -1.66
C GLN A 131 -1.23 -1.67 -2.41
N GLN A 132 -0.38 -2.10 -3.36
CA GLN A 132 0.40 -1.16 -4.20
C GLN A 132 -0.49 -0.32 -5.12
N VAL A 133 -1.57 -0.89 -5.66
CA VAL A 133 -2.54 -0.13 -6.46
C VAL A 133 -3.26 0.89 -5.57
N GLU A 134 -3.74 0.47 -4.40
CA GLU A 134 -4.43 1.35 -3.46
C GLU A 134 -3.54 2.50 -2.96
N ILE A 135 -2.25 2.25 -2.71
CA ILE A 135 -1.27 3.30 -2.38
C ILE A 135 -1.19 4.34 -3.51
N ALA A 136 -1.09 3.89 -4.77
CA ALA A 136 -1.00 4.78 -5.91
C ALA A 136 -2.28 5.62 -6.08
N GLU A 137 -3.46 5.04 -5.85
CA GLU A 137 -4.73 5.75 -5.90
C GLU A 137 -4.83 6.84 -4.82
N MET A 138 -4.41 6.52 -3.59
CA MET A 138 -4.35 7.46 -2.47
C MET A 138 -3.38 8.61 -2.71
N GLN A 139 -2.20 8.32 -3.25
CA GLN A 139 -1.22 9.35 -3.62
C GLN A 139 -1.72 10.25 -4.75
N ALA A 140 -2.38 9.67 -5.76
CA ALA A 140 -3.01 10.44 -6.81
C ALA A 140 -4.15 11.31 -6.27
N TRP A 141 -4.89 10.85 -5.26
CA TRP A 141 -5.89 11.67 -4.58
C TRP A 141 -5.25 12.86 -3.85
N LEU A 142 -4.18 12.66 -3.08
CA LEU A 142 -3.47 13.74 -2.39
C LEU A 142 -2.91 14.79 -3.35
N ALA A 143 -2.39 14.36 -4.50
CA ALA A 143 -1.89 15.27 -5.53
C ALA A 143 -3.00 16.14 -6.16
N ARG A 144 -4.26 15.67 -6.17
CA ARG A 144 -5.41 16.47 -6.62
C ARG A 144 -5.98 17.35 -5.52
N ALA A 145 -5.98 16.88 -4.28
CA ALA A 145 -6.53 17.60 -3.14
C ALA A 145 -5.65 18.78 -2.68
N SER A 146 -4.37 18.79 -3.06
CA SER A 146 -3.39 19.84 -2.72
C SER A 146 -3.28 20.97 -3.77
N ASN A 147 -4.10 20.94 -4.83
CA ASN A 147 -4.23 22.01 -5.84
C ASN A 147 -5.51 22.82 -5.65
#